data_AF-A0A1B8RTI6-F1
#
_entry.id   AF-A0A1B8RTI6-F1
#
_cell.length_a   1.000
_cell.length_b   1.000
_cell.length_c   1.000
_cell.angle_alpha   90.00
_cell.angle_beta   90.00
_cell.angle_gamma   90.00
#
_symmetry.space_group_name_H-M   'P 1'
#
loop_
_entity.id
_entity.type
_entity.pdbx_description
1 polymer ?
#
loop_
_entity_poly.entity_id
_entity_poly.type
_entity_poly.pdbx_seq_one_letter_code
_entity_poly.pdbx_strand_id
1 'polypeptide(L)'
;MYETTSLIGLMAVMNMLFGIVNYVLSALAIYKIAKVEKVKCPWLAWIPFANSYMVIKVAGGNMIMIILAIVSFITGSVSTTIVDNMAFTIIGAIVSVAWSIYAITLYNRLCDRYNVNIMLFVASFLAPVALYIRVLATFYIPLLLIGFYAHYKLYKNAAKGPSTKVKVQSRMVLSNKKKKKK
;
A
#
# COMPACT_ATOMS: atom_id res chain seq x y z
N MET A 1 -11.63 -8.38 34.51
CA MET A 1 -11.08 -9.28 33.47
C MET A 1 -11.99 -9.37 32.25
N TYR A 2 -13.31 -9.56 32.41
CA TYR A 2 -14.27 -9.59 31.28
C TYR A 2 -14.34 -8.29 30.45
N GLU A 3 -14.35 -7.12 31.10
CA GLU A 3 -14.46 -5.83 30.38
C GLU A 3 -13.26 -5.56 29.46
N THR A 4 -12.04 -5.81 29.94
CA THR A 4 -10.81 -5.65 29.15
C THR A 4 -10.75 -6.60 27.96
N THR A 5 -11.21 -7.84 28.12
CA THR A 5 -11.28 -8.83 27.03
C THR A 5 -12.31 -8.43 25.97
N SER A 6 -13.46 -7.88 26.40
CA SER A 6 -14.49 -7.39 25.48
C SER A 6 -14.03 -6.18 24.64
N LEU A 7 -13.27 -5.27 25.23
CA LEU A 7 -12.72 -4.10 24.55
C LEU A 7 -11.65 -4.49 23.51
N ILE A 8 -10.76 -5.40 23.87
CA ILE A 8 -9.72 -5.93 22.96
C ILE A 8 -10.38 -6.67 21.78
N GLY A 9 -11.42 -7.47 22.05
CA GLY A 9 -12.19 -8.14 21.00
C GLY A 9 -12.86 -7.16 20.05
N LEU A 10 -13.50 -6.11 20.57
CA LEU A 10 -14.13 -5.06 19.74
C LEU A 10 -13.09 -4.34 18.85
N MET A 11 -11.94 -3.98 19.41
CA MET A 11 -10.85 -3.34 18.66
C MET A 11 -10.32 -4.24 17.54
N ALA A 12 -10.19 -5.55 17.78
CA ALA A 12 -9.77 -6.51 16.77
C ALA A 12 -10.77 -6.59 15.61
N VAL A 13 -12.08 -6.65 15.91
CA VAL A 13 -13.15 -6.66 14.90
C VAL A 13 -13.14 -5.36 14.10
N MET A 14 -13.02 -4.20 14.76
CA MET A 14 -12.94 -2.92 14.06
C MET A 14 -11.72 -2.88 13.13
N ASN A 15 -10.53 -3.27 13.60
CA ASN A 15 -9.32 -3.30 12.78
C ASN A 15 -9.46 -4.23 11.56
N MET A 16 -10.12 -5.37 11.73
CA MET A 16 -10.43 -6.27 10.62
C MET A 16 -11.35 -5.59 9.58
N LEU A 17 -12.42 -4.94 10.02
CA LEU A 17 -13.34 -4.21 9.13
C LEU A 17 -12.62 -3.07 8.38
N PHE A 18 -11.83 -2.26 9.08
CA PHE A 18 -11.04 -1.20 8.46
C PHE A 18 -10.02 -1.77 7.46
N GLY A 19 -9.37 -2.88 7.81
CA GLY A 19 -8.44 -3.59 6.94
C GLY A 19 -9.10 -4.07 5.65
N ILE A 20 -10.30 -4.67 5.74
CA ILE A 20 -11.08 -5.13 4.57
C ILE A 20 -11.45 -3.94 3.67
N VAL A 21 -11.95 -2.85 4.24
CA VAL A 21 -12.32 -1.66 3.45
C VAL A 21 -11.09 -1.06 2.77
N ASN A 22 -9.97 -0.92 3.48
CA ASN A 22 -8.72 -0.42 2.91
C ASN A 22 -8.26 -1.30 1.73
N TYR A 23 -8.34 -2.62 1.92
CA TYR A 23 -7.97 -3.59 0.92
C TYR A 23 -8.84 -3.47 -0.34
N VAL A 24 -10.17 -3.39 -0.18
CA VAL A 24 -11.10 -3.23 -1.31
C VAL A 24 -10.81 -1.93 -2.08
N LEU A 25 -10.58 -0.82 -1.38
CA LEU A 25 -10.24 0.45 -2.02
C LEU A 25 -8.89 0.39 -2.76
N SER A 26 -7.90 -0.27 -2.17
CA SER A 26 -6.61 -0.52 -2.82
C SER A 26 -6.77 -1.38 -4.07
N ALA A 27 -7.47 -2.50 -3.98
CA ALA A 27 -7.76 -3.38 -5.11
C ALA A 27 -8.47 -2.64 -6.24
N LEU A 28 -9.48 -1.81 -5.93
CA LEU A 28 -10.16 -0.95 -6.91
C LEU A 28 -9.22 0.02 -7.60
N ALA A 29 -8.38 0.74 -6.84
CA ALA A 29 -7.43 1.71 -7.37
C ALA A 29 -6.43 1.03 -8.31
N ILE A 30 -5.81 -0.06 -7.87
CA ILE A 30 -4.80 -0.81 -8.62
C ILE A 30 -5.41 -1.49 -9.85
N TYR A 31 -6.61 -2.08 -9.72
CA TYR A 31 -7.35 -2.64 -10.85
C TYR A 31 -7.60 -1.60 -11.94
N LYS A 32 -8.02 -0.39 -11.55
CA LYS A 32 -8.29 0.69 -12.49
C LYS A 32 -7.01 1.16 -13.19
N ILE A 33 -5.93 1.35 -12.44
CA ILE A 33 -4.60 1.68 -12.98
C ILE A 33 -4.15 0.61 -13.97
N ALA A 34 -4.23 -0.66 -13.59
CA ALA A 34 -3.84 -1.79 -14.44
C ALA A 34 -4.62 -1.83 -15.76
N LYS A 35 -5.92 -1.53 -15.73
CA LYS A 35 -6.74 -1.40 -16.95
C LYS A 35 -6.29 -0.23 -17.83
N VAL A 36 -6.06 0.93 -17.24
CA VAL A 36 -5.61 2.14 -17.97
C VAL A 36 -4.24 1.92 -18.60
N GLU A 37 -3.35 1.21 -17.92
CA GLU A 37 -2.00 0.87 -18.38
C GLU A 37 -1.95 -0.40 -19.22
N LYS A 38 -3.10 -1.02 -19.51
CA LYS A 38 -3.24 -2.22 -20.35
C LYS A 38 -2.39 -3.41 -19.88
N VAL A 39 -2.25 -3.57 -18.56
CA VAL A 39 -1.53 -4.71 -17.96
C VAL A 39 -2.32 -6.00 -18.17
N LYS A 40 -1.63 -7.09 -18.51
CA LYS A 40 -2.24 -8.43 -18.61
C LYS A 40 -2.80 -8.86 -17.24
N CYS A 41 -4.04 -9.36 -17.24
CA CYS A 41 -4.76 -9.84 -16.06
C CYS A 41 -4.94 -8.79 -14.93
N PRO A 42 -5.63 -7.67 -15.17
CA PRO A 42 -5.83 -6.63 -14.15
C PRO A 42 -6.64 -7.11 -12.94
N TRP A 43 -7.45 -8.16 -13.11
CA TRP A 43 -8.27 -8.76 -12.06
C TRP A 43 -7.45 -9.36 -10.91
N LEU A 44 -6.15 -9.63 -11.10
CA LEU A 44 -5.25 -10.08 -10.04
C LEU A 44 -5.16 -9.08 -8.86
N ALA A 45 -5.52 -7.81 -9.07
CA ALA A 45 -5.61 -6.83 -7.98
C ALA A 45 -6.60 -7.22 -6.87
N TRP A 46 -7.57 -8.10 -7.16
CA TRP A 46 -8.58 -8.59 -6.22
C TRP A 46 -8.15 -9.81 -5.39
N ILE A 47 -6.93 -10.31 -5.59
CA ILE A 47 -6.37 -11.39 -4.77
C ILE A 47 -5.34 -10.76 -3.81
N PRO A 48 -5.40 -10.96 -2.48
CA PRO A 48 -4.54 -10.24 -1.53
C PRO A 48 -3.04 -10.30 -1.83
N PHE A 49 -2.48 -11.48 -2.06
CA PHE A 49 -1.06 -11.63 -2.39
C PHE A 49 -0.72 -11.12 -3.79
N ALA A 50 -1.62 -11.30 -4.76
CA ALA A 50 -1.40 -10.82 -6.12
C ALA A 50 -1.63 -9.31 -6.25
N ASN A 51 -2.33 -8.67 -5.30
CA ASN A 51 -2.46 -7.23 -5.21
C ASN A 51 -1.09 -6.59 -5.02
N SER A 52 -0.28 -7.08 -4.07
CA SER A 52 1.11 -6.64 -3.87
C SER A 52 1.94 -6.77 -5.16
N TYR A 53 1.82 -7.90 -5.86
CA TYR A 53 2.45 -8.08 -7.17
C TYR A 53 1.97 -7.04 -8.19
N MET A 54 0.66 -6.78 -8.26
CA MET A 54 0.10 -5.80 -9.18
C MET A 54 0.57 -4.39 -8.86
N VAL A 55 0.67 -4.00 -7.59
CA VAL A 55 1.22 -2.71 -7.15
C VAL A 55 2.65 -2.55 -7.66
N ILE A 56 3.51 -3.54 -7.45
CA ILE A 56 4.90 -3.54 -7.96
C ILE A 56 4.90 -3.40 -9.49
N LYS A 57 4.06 -4.17 -10.17
CA LYS A 57 3.96 -4.17 -11.64
C LYS A 57 3.55 -2.83 -12.22
N VAL A 58 2.44 -2.25 -11.76
CA VAL A 58 1.92 -0.99 -12.30
C VAL A 58 2.80 0.20 -11.92
N ALA A 59 3.41 0.17 -10.73
CA ALA A 59 4.35 1.20 -10.30
C ALA A 59 5.73 1.10 -10.99
N GLY A 60 6.02 0.04 -11.75
CA GLY A 60 7.32 -0.19 -12.37
C GLY A 60 8.42 -0.51 -11.35
N GLY A 61 8.07 -1.24 -10.29
CA GLY A 61 8.99 -1.69 -9.24
C GLY A 61 9.84 -2.90 -9.67
N ASN A 62 10.75 -3.31 -8.78
CA ASN A 62 11.56 -4.50 -8.93
C ASN A 62 10.74 -5.71 -8.47
N MET A 63 10.46 -6.65 -9.38
CA MET A 63 9.63 -7.82 -9.11
C MET A 63 10.19 -8.74 -8.02
N ILE A 64 11.51 -8.77 -7.79
CA ILE A 64 12.14 -9.57 -6.73
C ILE A 64 11.59 -9.17 -5.34
N MET A 65 11.19 -7.90 -5.18
CA MET A 65 10.66 -7.38 -3.93
C MET A 65 9.29 -7.96 -3.55
N ILE A 66 8.67 -8.78 -4.40
CA ILE A 66 7.49 -9.56 -4.01
C ILE A 66 7.79 -10.51 -2.85
N ILE A 67 9.04 -10.98 -2.72
CA ILE A 67 9.47 -11.84 -1.61
C ILE A 67 9.26 -11.13 -0.28
N LEU A 68 9.56 -9.83 -0.17
CA LEU A 68 9.30 -9.04 1.03
C LEU A 68 7.82 -8.99 1.39
N ALA A 69 6.94 -8.85 0.40
CA ALA A 69 5.50 -8.86 0.62
C ALA A 69 5.00 -10.22 1.13
N ILE A 70 5.48 -11.31 0.53
CA ILE A 70 5.11 -12.68 0.90
C ILE A 70 5.62 -12.99 2.31
N VAL A 71 6.90 -12.70 2.60
CA VAL A 71 7.46 -12.92 3.94
C VAL A 71 6.71 -12.07 4.96
N SER A 72 6.44 -10.79 4.69
CA SER A 72 5.65 -9.93 5.60
C SER A 72 4.24 -10.48 5.84
N PHE A 73 3.61 -11.12 4.86
CA PHE A 73 2.31 -11.78 5.04
C PHE A 73 2.41 -13.02 5.94
N ILE A 74 3.47 -13.82 5.75
CA ILE A 74 3.71 -15.06 6.52
C ILE A 74 4.14 -14.76 7.96
N THR A 75 4.96 -13.72 8.18
CA THR A 75 5.53 -13.36 9.48
C THR A 75 4.77 -12.23 10.17
N GLY A 76 3.75 -11.68 9.51
CA GLY A 76 2.88 -10.63 10.04
C GLY A 76 1.96 -11.14 11.16
N SER A 77 1.08 -10.24 11.63
CA SER A 77 0.30 -10.37 12.88
C SER A 77 -0.53 -11.66 13.05
N VAL A 78 -0.91 -12.36 11.97
CA VAL A 78 -1.67 -13.62 12.06
C VAL A 78 -0.80 -14.81 12.47
N SER A 79 0.51 -14.74 12.21
CA SER A 79 1.46 -15.82 12.47
C SER A 79 2.10 -15.77 13.86
N THR A 80 2.25 -14.57 14.41
CA THR A 80 2.81 -14.32 15.75
C THR A 80 1.89 -14.79 16.87
N THR A 81 0.60 -15.03 16.58
CA THR A 81 -0.33 -15.67 17.51
C THR A 81 -0.28 -17.19 17.48
N ILE A 82 0.31 -17.79 16.44
CA ILE A 82 0.43 -19.24 16.25
C ILE A 82 1.83 -19.72 16.67
N VAL A 83 2.85 -18.91 16.37
CA VAL A 83 4.24 -19.17 16.69
C VAL A 83 4.63 -18.28 17.87
N ASP A 84 4.55 -18.82 19.09
CA ASP A 84 4.97 -18.12 20.32
C ASP A 84 6.50 -18.05 20.41
N ASN A 85 7.11 -17.34 19.46
CA ASN A 85 8.54 -17.15 19.34
C ASN A 85 8.85 -15.66 19.14
N MET A 86 9.50 -15.08 20.15
CA MET A 86 9.88 -13.66 20.17
C MET A 86 10.78 -13.28 18.99
N ALA A 87 11.71 -14.15 18.58
CA ALA A 87 12.60 -13.88 17.44
C ALA A 87 11.82 -13.81 16.13
N PHE A 88 10.85 -14.72 15.93
CA PHE A 88 9.98 -14.73 14.75
C PHE A 88 9.13 -13.46 14.67
N THR A 89 8.61 -12.99 15.81
CA THR A 89 7.85 -11.73 15.91
C THR A 89 8.70 -10.51 15.55
N ILE A 90 9.93 -10.42 16.06
CA ILE A 90 10.84 -9.31 15.75
C ILE A 90 11.21 -9.30 14.26
N ILE A 91 11.56 -10.46 13.70
CA ILE A 91 11.86 -10.59 12.26
C ILE A 91 10.65 -10.17 11.44
N GLY A 92 9.45 -10.62 11.81
CA GLY A 92 8.22 -10.25 11.11
C GLY A 92 7.93 -8.75 11.14
N ALA A 93 8.17 -8.09 12.27
CA ALA A 93 8.05 -6.64 12.39
C ALA A 93 9.04 -5.91 11.45
N ILE A 94 10.31 -6.32 11.44
CA ILE A 94 11.35 -5.71 10.58
C ILE A 94 10.98 -5.87 9.10
N VAL A 95 10.59 -7.08 8.67
CA VAL A 95 10.19 -7.34 7.29
C VAL A 95 8.97 -6.53 6.90
N SER A 96 7.99 -6.38 7.80
CA SER A 96 6.78 -5.60 7.56
C SER A 96 7.06 -4.10 7.42
N VAL A 97 8.01 -3.57 8.21
CA VAL A 97 8.50 -2.19 8.05
C VAL A 97 9.20 -2.01 6.71
N ALA A 98 10.10 -2.93 6.33
CA ALA A 98 10.80 -2.88 5.06
C ALA A 98 9.83 -2.92 3.86
N TRP A 99 8.83 -3.81 3.91
CA TRP A 99 7.75 -3.86 2.92
C TRP A 99 6.96 -2.55 2.86
N SER A 100 6.62 -1.97 4.02
CA SER A 100 5.86 -0.71 4.09
C SER A 100 6.62 0.45 3.46
N ILE A 101 7.92 0.58 3.75
CA ILE A 101 8.80 1.58 3.13
C ILE A 101 8.81 1.38 1.62
N TYR A 102 9.01 0.14 1.16
CA TYR A 102 9.02 -0.16 -0.27
C TYR A 102 7.67 0.17 -0.93
N ALA A 103 6.55 -0.21 -0.32
CA ALA A 103 5.21 0.11 -0.79
C ALA A 103 4.99 1.62 -0.92
N ILE A 104 5.45 2.43 0.04
CA ILE A 104 5.40 3.89 -0.04
C ILE A 104 6.16 4.39 -1.29
N THR A 105 7.34 3.84 -1.59
CA THR A 105 8.07 4.25 -2.81
C THR A 105 7.31 3.93 -4.10
N LEU A 106 6.58 2.81 -4.14
CA LEU A 106 5.74 2.43 -5.28
C LEU A 106 4.52 3.35 -5.39
N TYR A 107 3.85 3.61 -4.27
CA TYR A 107 2.74 4.55 -4.22
C TYR A 107 3.18 5.97 -4.56
N ASN A 108 4.41 6.39 -4.25
CA ASN A 108 4.95 7.69 -4.66
C ASN A 108 4.97 7.80 -6.20
N ARG A 109 5.50 6.79 -6.88
CA ARG A 109 5.52 6.75 -8.35
C ARG A 109 4.12 6.77 -8.96
N LEU A 110 3.15 6.10 -8.33
CA LEU A 110 1.75 6.12 -8.77
C LEU A 110 1.10 7.49 -8.50
N CYS A 111 1.36 8.06 -7.33
CA CYS A 111 0.89 9.39 -6.93
C CYS A 111 1.39 10.47 -7.89
N ASP A 112 2.68 10.44 -8.27
CA ASP A 112 3.24 11.35 -9.28
C ASP A 112 2.55 11.18 -10.63
N ARG A 113 2.31 9.92 -11.05
CA ARG A 113 1.68 9.60 -12.34
C ARG A 113 0.22 10.03 -12.42
N TYR A 114 -0.49 9.97 -11.30
CA TYR A 114 -1.92 10.26 -11.20
C TYR A 114 -2.24 11.55 -10.41
N ASN A 115 -1.24 12.39 -10.15
CA ASN A 115 -1.37 13.68 -9.46
C ASN A 115 -2.12 13.57 -8.10
N VAL A 116 -1.66 12.66 -7.26
CA VAL A 116 -2.13 12.45 -5.88
C VAL A 116 -1.02 12.83 -4.92
N ASN A 117 -1.36 13.37 -3.74
CA ASN A 117 -0.36 13.69 -2.73
C ASN A 117 0.04 12.41 -1.98
N ILE A 118 1.33 12.04 -2.05
CA ILE A 118 1.89 10.87 -1.37
C ILE A 118 1.78 10.93 0.16
N MET A 119 1.73 12.13 0.74
CA MET A 119 1.63 12.31 2.20
C MET A 119 0.38 11.67 2.79
N LEU A 120 -0.67 11.47 1.98
CA LEU A 120 -1.84 10.71 2.39
C LEU A 120 -1.48 9.24 2.71
N PHE A 121 -0.67 8.60 1.86
CA PHE A 121 -0.20 7.24 2.15
C PHE A 121 0.77 7.23 3.33
N VAL A 122 1.74 8.13 3.38
CA VAL A 122 2.70 8.21 4.51
C VAL A 122 1.98 8.33 5.85
N ALA A 123 0.99 9.22 5.96
CA ALA A 123 0.17 9.34 7.17
C ALA A 123 -0.57 8.03 7.51
N SER A 124 -1.12 7.35 6.50
CA SER A 124 -1.84 6.09 6.69
C SER A 124 -0.94 4.96 7.19
N PHE A 125 0.30 4.89 6.69
CA PHE A 125 1.30 3.92 7.13
C PHE A 125 1.80 4.18 8.57
N LEU A 126 1.53 5.35 9.16
CA LEU A 126 1.77 5.64 10.56
C LEU A 126 0.67 5.09 11.49
N ALA A 127 -0.51 4.70 10.96
CA ALA A 127 -1.61 4.21 11.78
C ALA A 127 -1.23 3.00 12.67
N PRO A 128 -0.50 1.98 12.19
CA PRO A 128 -0.05 0.88 13.05
C PRO A 128 0.88 1.35 14.17
N VAL A 129 1.74 2.34 13.91
CA VAL A 129 2.67 2.92 14.91
C VAL A 129 1.90 3.72 15.96
N ALA A 130 0.84 4.41 15.55
CA ALA A 130 0.01 5.23 16.43
C ALA A 130 -0.64 4.42 17.57
N LEU A 131 -0.91 3.12 17.37
CA LEU A 131 -1.45 2.25 18.43
C LEU A 131 -0.49 2.04 19.60
N TYR A 132 0.82 2.14 19.37
CA TYR A 132 1.83 1.92 20.41
C TYR A 132 2.22 3.20 21.17
N ILE A 133 1.81 4.37 20.66
CA ILE A 133 2.13 5.67 21.26
C ILE A 133 0.83 6.28 21.77
N ARG A 134 0.67 6.37 23.10
CA ARG A 134 -0.58 6.79 23.76
C ARG A 134 -1.17 8.09 23.22
N VAL A 135 -0.34 9.09 22.92
CA VAL A 135 -0.78 10.38 22.35
C VAL A 135 -1.29 10.23 20.92
N LEU A 136 -0.65 9.36 20.13
CA LEU A 136 -1.02 9.13 18.72
C LEU A 136 -2.21 8.18 18.58
N ALA A 137 -2.52 7.37 19.59
CA ALA A 137 -3.66 6.44 19.55
C ALA A 137 -5.00 7.15 19.29
N THR A 138 -5.17 8.39 19.78
CA THR A 138 -6.33 9.25 19.49
C THR A 138 -6.50 9.53 17.99
N PHE A 139 -5.39 9.53 17.23
CA PHE A 139 -5.37 9.75 15.79
C PHE A 139 -5.47 8.46 14.98
N TYR A 140 -5.56 7.28 15.62
CA TYR A 140 -5.60 6.00 14.92
C TYR A 140 -6.69 5.93 13.85
N ILE A 141 -7.94 6.20 14.23
CA ILE A 141 -9.09 6.18 13.31
C ILE A 141 -8.93 7.26 12.22
N PRO A 142 -8.61 8.53 12.52
CA PRO A 142 -8.27 9.52 11.50
C PRO A 142 -7.21 9.07 10.50
N LEU A 143 -6.11 8.45 10.96
CA LEU A 143 -5.04 7.98 10.08
C LEU A 143 -5.51 6.84 9.15
N LEU A 144 -6.37 5.94 9.63
CA LEU A 144 -7.00 4.92 8.78
C LEU A 144 -7.91 5.53 7.71
N LEU A 145 -8.72 6.52 8.07
CA LEU A 145 -9.61 7.22 7.15
C LEU A 145 -8.84 8.01 6.07
N ILE A 146 -7.68 8.58 6.43
CA ILE A 146 -6.76 9.18 5.45
C ILE A 146 -6.33 8.12 4.42
N GLY A 147 -6.11 6.87 4.85
CA GLY A 147 -5.78 5.75 3.95
C GLY A 147 -6.89 5.40 2.98
N PHE A 148 -8.13 5.41 3.45
CA PHE A 148 -9.29 5.21 2.58
C PHE A 148 -9.37 6.32 1.53
N TYR A 149 -9.23 7.57 1.98
CA TYR A 149 -9.26 8.72 1.10
C TYR A 149 -8.11 8.70 0.08
N ALA A 150 -6.91 8.26 0.49
CA ALA A 150 -5.75 8.12 -0.39
C ALA A 150 -6.04 7.17 -1.57
N HIS A 151 -6.52 5.96 -1.27
CA HIS A 151 -6.86 4.97 -2.28
C HIS A 151 -8.05 5.41 -3.15
N TYR A 152 -9.08 6.01 -2.56
CA TYR A 152 -10.21 6.56 -3.31
C TYR A 152 -9.78 7.67 -4.29
N LYS A 153 -8.93 8.60 -3.83
CA LYS A 153 -8.42 9.70 -4.67
C LYS A 153 -7.55 9.15 -5.80
N LEU A 154 -6.72 8.15 -5.52
CA LEU A 154 -5.92 7.45 -6.52
C LEU A 154 -6.79 6.77 -7.56
N TYR A 155 -7.84 6.05 -7.15
CA TYR A 155 -8.81 5.45 -8.06
C TYR A 155 -9.49 6.50 -8.96
N LYS A 156 -9.99 7.58 -8.36
CA LYS A 156 -10.71 8.65 -9.09
C LYS A 156 -9.81 9.33 -10.11
N ASN A 157 -8.55 9.58 -9.79
CA ASN A 157 -7.61 10.19 -10.72
C ASN A 157 -7.14 9.18 -11.77
N ALA A 158 -6.93 7.91 -11.43
CA ALA A 158 -6.63 6.86 -12.40
C ALA A 158 -7.73 6.74 -13.45
N ALA A 159 -9.00 6.91 -13.07
CA ALA A 159 -10.12 6.90 -14.00
C ALA A 159 -10.06 8.00 -15.08
N LYS A 160 -9.36 9.11 -14.82
CA LYS A 160 -9.14 10.21 -15.77
C LYS A 160 -7.94 9.97 -16.70
N GLY A 161 -7.19 8.90 -16.48
CA GLY A 161 -5.95 8.60 -17.19
C GLY A 161 -4.71 9.27 -16.58
N PRO A 162 -3.49 8.93 -17.07
CA PRO A 162 -2.25 9.45 -16.53
C PRO A 162 -2.13 10.97 -16.72
N SER A 163 -1.55 11.66 -15.74
CA SER A 163 -1.33 13.11 -15.78
C SER A 163 -0.48 13.52 -16.99
N THR A 164 -0.87 14.59 -17.66
CA THR A 164 -0.18 15.17 -18.82
C THR A 164 1.26 15.61 -18.49
N LYS A 165 1.54 16.00 -17.23
CA LYS A 165 2.89 16.37 -16.79
C LYS A 165 3.92 15.23 -16.97
N VAL A 166 3.51 13.96 -16.78
CA VAL A 166 4.39 12.79 -16.95
C VAL A 166 4.55 12.38 -18.42
N LYS A 167 3.55 12.62 -19.26
CA LYS A 167 3.68 12.48 -20.73
C LYS A 167 4.75 13.42 -21.30
N VAL A 168 4.90 14.62 -20.73
CA VAL A 168 5.90 15.60 -21.18
C VAL A 168 7.32 15.18 -20.77
N GLN A 169 7.51 14.67 -19.55
CA GLN A 169 8.81 14.21 -19.08
C GLN A 169 9.31 12.97 -19.85
N SER A 170 8.43 12.01 -20.13
CA SER A 170 8.78 10.82 -20.93
C SER A 170 9.07 11.17 -22.40
N ARG A 171 8.35 12.12 -23.02
CA ARG A 171 8.69 12.66 -24.35
C ARG A 171 10.03 13.38 -24.38
N MET A 172 10.35 14.19 -23.37
CA MET A 172 11.64 14.89 -23.29
C MET A 172 12.82 13.92 -23.16
N VAL A 173 12.70 12.87 -22.33
CA VAL A 173 13.75 11.85 -22.16
C VAL A 173 13.96 11.04 -23.45
N LEU A 174 12.88 10.71 -24.18
CA LEU A 174 12.96 10.04 -25.48
C LEU A 174 13.59 10.92 -26.57
N SER A 175 13.29 12.23 -26.57
CA SER A 175 13.92 13.20 -27.49
C SER A 175 15.41 13.38 -27.21
N ASN A 176 15.82 13.46 -25.93
CA ASN A 176 17.23 13.57 -25.57
C ASN A 176 18.04 12.30 -25.85
N LYS A 177 17.45 11.10 -25.73
CA LYS A 177 18.11 9.85 -26.15
C LYS A 177 18.33 9.78 -27.66
N LYS A 178 17.44 10.35 -28.49
CA LYS A 178 17.62 10.37 -29.95
C LYS A 178 18.71 11.36 -30.42
N LYS A 179 19.09 12.36 -29.62
CA LYS A 179 20.12 13.34 -29.99
C LYS A 179 21.56 12.91 -29.72
N LYS A 180 21.81 11.79 -29.01
CA LYS A 180 23.16 11.24 -28.81
C LYS A 180 23.45 10.09 -29.79
N LYS A 181 23.55 10.43 -31.09
CA LYS A 181 24.31 9.67 -32.08
C LYS A 181 24.96 10.67 -33.03
N LYS A 182 26.18 11.09 -32.69
CA LYS A 182 27.23 11.52 -33.60
C LYS A 182 28.54 11.04 -32.99
#